data_AF-A0A8T5KCG8-F1
#
_entry.id   AF-A0A8T5KCG8-F1
#
_cell.length_a   1.000
_cell.length_b   1.000
_cell.length_c   1.000
_cell.angle_alpha   90.00
_cell.angle_beta   90.00
_cell.angle_gamma   90.00
#
_symmetry.space_group_name_H-M   'P 1'
#
loop_
_entity.id
_entity.type
_entity.pdbx_description
1 polymer ?
#
loop_
_entity_poly.entity_id
_entity_poly.type
_entity_poly.pdbx_seq_one_letter_code
_entity_poly.pdbx_strand_id
1 'polypeptide(L)'
;MEQTEVEHVMGVGIDSGLEKEEKRLREFKGMLDSMTTLEDKKKILWVHIYENALQDRRNAYALLFELIGGIKGNTAEHHLNGPVLAKYIERMSKANDQILKLADLIQKAQEETDSVSEDEIWRELEKK
;
A
#
# COMPACT_ATOMS: atom_id res chain seq x y z
N MET A 1 9.72 34.77 -18.98
CA MET A 1 10.52 33.60 -19.38
C MET A 1 10.48 32.49 -18.34
N GLU A 2 10.37 32.80 -17.04
CA GLU A 2 10.42 31.80 -15.95
C GLU A 2 9.18 30.89 -15.83
N GLN A 3 7.97 31.38 -16.15
CA GLN A 3 6.73 30.58 -16.03
C GLN A 3 6.65 29.42 -17.05
N THR A 4 7.19 29.59 -18.26
CA THR A 4 7.11 28.59 -19.34
C THR A 4 8.09 27.44 -19.14
N GLU A 5 9.24 27.69 -18.49
CA GLU A 5 10.22 26.65 -18.12
C GLU A 5 9.72 25.79 -16.94
N VAL A 6 9.07 26.40 -15.96
CA VAL A 6 8.52 25.69 -14.79
C VAL A 6 7.35 24.77 -15.18
N GLU A 7 6.46 25.21 -16.09
CA GLU A 7 5.39 24.35 -16.63
C GLU A 7 5.95 23.19 -17.47
N HIS A 8 7.00 23.42 -18.26
CA HIS A 8 7.63 22.38 -19.08
C HIS A 8 8.36 21.33 -18.22
N VAL A 9 9.11 21.75 -17.19
CA VAL A 9 9.81 20.85 -16.26
C VAL A 9 8.81 20.04 -15.40
N MET A 10 7.72 20.66 -14.94
CA MET A 10 6.67 19.94 -14.23
C MET A 10 5.93 18.95 -15.15
N GLY A 11 5.63 19.32 -16.39
CA GLY A 11 4.98 18.43 -17.36
C GLY A 11 5.83 17.19 -17.69
N VAL A 12 7.13 17.36 -17.92
CA VAL A 12 8.07 16.26 -18.19
C VAL A 12 8.29 15.39 -16.94
N GLY A 13 8.33 16.00 -15.75
CA GLY A 13 8.43 15.27 -14.47
C GLY A 13 7.21 14.37 -14.21
N ILE A 14 6.00 14.87 -14.50
CA ILE A 14 4.74 14.13 -14.34
C ILE A 14 4.64 12.98 -15.35
N ASP A 15 4.96 13.21 -16.63
CA ASP A 15 4.96 12.15 -17.67
C ASP A 15 5.94 11.02 -17.34
N SER A 16 7.16 11.37 -16.90
CA SER A 16 8.16 10.37 -16.50
C SER A 16 7.76 9.53 -15.28
N GLY A 17 6.92 10.09 -14.40
CA GLY A 17 6.35 9.41 -13.25
C GLY A 17 5.27 8.41 -13.66
N LEU A 18 4.37 8.83 -14.56
CA LEU A 18 3.31 7.98 -15.11
C LEU A 18 3.89 6.78 -15.88
N GLU A 19 4.92 7.00 -16.69
CA GLU A 19 5.61 5.93 -17.43
C GLU A 19 6.25 4.89 -16.49
N LYS A 20 6.82 5.33 -15.36
CA LYS A 20 7.39 4.44 -14.33
C LYS A 20 6.31 3.60 -13.65
N GLU A 21 5.18 4.20 -13.30
CA GLU A 21 4.06 3.49 -12.68
C GLU A 21 3.45 2.46 -13.64
N GLU A 22 3.26 2.82 -14.90
CA GLU A 22 2.81 1.87 -15.90
C GLU A 22 3.80 0.72 -16.12
N LYS A 23 5.11 1.01 -16.09
CA LYS A 23 6.15 -0.02 -16.20
C LYS A 23 6.07 -1.00 -15.03
N ARG A 24 5.96 -0.49 -13.79
CA ARG A 24 5.78 -1.33 -12.59
C ARG A 24 4.52 -2.17 -12.68
N LEU A 25 3.41 -1.60 -13.16
CA LEU A 25 2.15 -2.33 -13.35
C LEU A 25 2.30 -3.47 -14.36
N ARG A 26 3.03 -3.23 -15.47
CA ARG A 26 3.32 -4.26 -16.48
C ARG A 26 4.22 -5.37 -15.92
N GLU A 27 5.26 -5.02 -15.19
CA GLU A 27 6.15 -5.98 -14.53
C GLU A 27 5.40 -6.83 -13.50
N PHE A 28 4.55 -6.19 -12.69
CA PHE A 28 3.70 -6.85 -11.72
C PHE A 28 2.73 -7.84 -12.37
N LYS A 29 2.07 -7.41 -13.45
CA LYS A 29 1.19 -8.29 -14.23
C LYS A 29 1.95 -9.50 -14.80
N GLY A 30 3.13 -9.28 -15.37
CA GLY A 30 3.98 -10.36 -15.88
C GLY A 30 4.40 -11.34 -14.79
N MET A 31 4.70 -10.84 -13.59
CA MET A 31 4.99 -11.67 -12.42
C MET A 31 3.77 -12.51 -12.04
N LEU A 32 2.57 -11.91 -11.96
CA LEU A 32 1.32 -12.63 -11.68
C LEU A 32 1.00 -13.70 -12.73
N ASP A 33 1.27 -13.43 -13.99
CA ASP A 33 1.03 -14.35 -15.10
C ASP A 33 2.03 -15.52 -15.10
N SER A 34 3.24 -15.32 -14.56
CA SER A 34 4.25 -16.39 -14.41
C SER A 34 3.95 -17.38 -13.28
N MET A 35 2.96 -17.08 -12.44
CA MET A 35 2.63 -17.89 -11.27
C MET A 35 1.57 -18.94 -11.59
N THR A 36 1.85 -20.16 -11.18
CA THR A 36 1.05 -21.34 -11.51
C THR A 36 -0.08 -21.59 -10.53
N THR A 37 0.02 -21.12 -9.29
CA THR A 37 -0.98 -21.36 -8.24
C THR A 37 -1.70 -20.08 -7.81
N LEU A 38 -2.96 -20.22 -7.41
CA LEU A 38 -3.75 -19.12 -6.83
C LEU A 38 -3.16 -18.65 -5.49
N GLU A 39 -2.54 -19.55 -4.74
CA GLU A 39 -1.95 -19.24 -3.44
C GLU A 39 -0.74 -18.32 -3.57
N ASP A 40 0.12 -18.56 -4.56
CA ASP A 40 1.25 -17.68 -4.81
C ASP A 40 0.75 -16.26 -5.14
N LYS A 41 -0.30 -16.15 -5.99
CA LYS A 41 -0.89 -14.85 -6.37
C LYS A 41 -1.47 -14.10 -5.16
N LYS A 42 -2.11 -14.82 -4.23
CA LYS A 42 -2.61 -14.25 -2.96
C LYS A 42 -1.44 -13.71 -2.11
N LYS A 43 -0.36 -14.48 -1.95
CA LYS A 43 0.83 -14.07 -1.17
C LYS A 43 1.49 -12.80 -1.72
N ILE A 44 1.60 -12.69 -3.04
CA ILE A 44 2.14 -11.48 -3.66
C ILE A 44 1.24 -10.28 -3.45
N LEU A 45 -0.08 -10.44 -3.61
CA LEU A 45 -1.03 -9.36 -3.35
C LEU A 45 -0.91 -8.86 -1.90
N TRP A 46 -0.74 -9.78 -0.95
CA TRP A 46 -0.50 -9.45 0.45
C TRP A 46 0.77 -8.62 0.67
N VAL A 47 1.88 -9.02 0.06
CA VAL A 47 3.14 -8.27 0.14
C VAL A 47 2.95 -6.85 -0.39
N HIS A 48 2.28 -6.68 -1.53
CA HIS A 48 2.09 -5.34 -2.09
C HIS A 48 1.16 -4.45 -1.26
N ILE A 49 0.09 -5.00 -0.68
CA ILE A 49 -0.78 -4.25 0.25
C ILE A 49 0.06 -3.76 1.45
N TYR A 50 0.91 -4.63 1.98
CA TYR A 50 1.80 -4.28 3.08
C TYR A 50 2.81 -3.18 2.70
N GLU A 51 3.49 -3.33 1.56
CA GLU A 51 4.44 -2.34 1.05
C GLU A 51 3.77 -0.97 0.80
N ASN A 52 2.58 -0.97 0.22
CA ASN A 52 1.82 0.25 -0.04
C ASN A 52 1.48 0.98 1.28
N ALA A 53 0.98 0.24 2.27
CA ALA A 53 0.68 0.81 3.58
C ALA A 53 1.94 1.38 4.27
N LEU A 54 3.08 0.68 4.19
CA LEU A 54 4.34 1.18 4.73
C LEU A 54 4.82 2.46 4.02
N GLN A 55 4.75 2.49 2.69
CA GLN A 55 5.19 3.63 1.89
C GLN A 55 4.30 4.86 2.17
N ASP A 56 2.99 4.68 2.25
CA ASP A 56 2.05 5.75 2.60
C ASP A 56 2.33 6.31 4.00
N ARG A 57 2.61 5.43 4.97
CA ARG A 57 2.97 5.86 6.32
C ARG A 57 4.28 6.65 6.33
N ARG A 58 5.29 6.20 5.58
CA ARG A 58 6.58 6.89 5.46
C ARG A 58 6.42 8.26 4.82
N ASN A 59 5.66 8.36 3.73
CA ASN A 59 5.41 9.61 3.03
C ASN A 59 4.68 10.61 3.93
N ALA A 60 3.60 10.17 4.60
CA ALA A 60 2.86 11.00 5.52
C ALA A 60 3.72 11.44 6.73
N TYR A 61 4.57 10.56 7.26
CA TYR A 61 5.50 10.90 8.34
C TYR A 61 6.54 11.94 7.91
N ALA A 62 7.10 11.82 6.70
CA ALA A 62 8.07 12.79 6.19
C ALA A 62 7.44 14.20 6.09
N LEU A 63 6.25 14.30 5.50
CA LEU A 63 5.51 15.56 5.39
C LEU A 63 5.09 16.11 6.76
N LEU A 64 4.68 15.23 7.68
CA LEU A 64 4.37 15.61 9.05
C LEU A 64 5.60 16.22 9.75
N PHE A 65 6.75 15.56 9.64
CA PHE A 65 7.98 16.00 10.29
C PHE A 65 8.44 17.37 9.76
N GLU A 66 8.40 17.56 8.44
CA GLU A 66 8.68 18.84 7.80
C GLU A 66 7.75 19.94 8.34
N LEU A 67 6.44 19.66 8.38
CA LEU A 67 5.45 20.64 8.80
C LEU A 67 5.53 20.98 10.30
N ILE A 68 5.81 20.00 11.16
CA ILE A 68 6.07 20.22 12.60
C ILE A 68 7.28 21.14 12.80
N GLY A 69 8.32 21.01 11.97
CA GLY A 69 9.50 21.87 12.00
C GLY A 69 9.17 23.36 11.79
N GLY A 70 8.17 23.66 10.96
CA GLY A 70 7.75 25.03 10.64
C GLY A 70 6.77 25.68 11.62
N ILE A 71 6.03 24.88 12.40
CA ILE A 71 4.94 25.37 13.26
C ILE A 71 5.41 25.83 14.66
N LYS A 72 6.62 25.45 15.07
CA LYS A 72 7.05 25.51 16.47
C LYS A 72 7.01 26.94 17.05
N GLY A 73 6.11 27.15 18.01
CA GLY A 73 6.02 28.40 18.78
C GLY A 73 5.25 29.54 18.12
N ASN A 74 4.64 29.31 16.95
CA ASN A 74 3.83 30.32 16.26
C ASN A 74 2.36 29.90 16.21
N THR A 75 1.50 30.59 16.97
CA THR A 75 0.06 30.31 17.05
C THR A 75 -0.66 30.46 15.71
N ALA A 76 -0.23 31.39 14.84
CA ALA A 76 -0.82 31.58 13.52
C ALA A 76 -0.50 30.39 12.60
N GLU A 77 0.75 29.91 12.60
CA GLU A 77 1.15 28.72 11.85
C GLU A 77 0.50 27.44 12.39
N HIS A 78 0.32 27.34 13.70
CA HIS A 78 -0.48 26.26 14.31
C HIS A 78 -1.93 26.26 13.81
N HIS A 79 -2.55 27.43 13.69
CA HIS A 79 -3.93 27.55 13.21
C HIS A 79 -4.04 27.19 11.72
N LEU A 80 -3.08 27.62 10.91
CA LEU A 80 -3.06 27.36 9.47
C LEU A 80 -2.73 25.89 9.14
N ASN A 81 -1.67 25.36 9.74
CA ASN A 81 -1.10 24.07 9.36
C ASN A 81 -1.54 22.92 10.28
N GLY A 82 -2.12 23.20 11.45
CA GLY A 82 -2.67 22.20 12.38
C GLY A 82 -3.67 21.24 11.72
N PRO A 83 -4.65 21.72 10.94
CA PRO A 83 -5.56 20.84 10.20
C PRO A 83 -4.86 19.96 9.15
N VAL A 84 -3.73 20.42 8.59
CA VAL A 84 -2.95 19.65 7.60
C VAL A 84 -2.14 18.55 8.30
N LEU A 85 -1.53 18.85 9.45
CA LEU A 85 -0.89 17.84 10.31
C LEU A 85 -1.87 16.71 10.67
N ALA A 86 -3.08 17.07 11.10
CA ALA A 86 -4.12 16.11 11.45
C ALA A 86 -4.43 15.16 10.28
N LYS A 87 -4.53 15.69 9.05
CA LYS A 87 -4.75 14.87 7.84
C LYS A 87 -3.61 13.88 7.57
N TYR A 88 -2.35 14.25 7.80
CA TYR A 88 -1.24 13.32 7.64
C TYR A 88 -1.27 12.22 8.70
N ILE A 89 -1.64 12.55 9.94
CA ILE A 89 -1.83 11.56 11.02
C ILE A 89 -2.98 10.60 10.67
N GLU A 90 -4.12 11.12 10.21
CA GLU A 90 -5.24 10.31 9.74
C GLU A 90 -4.85 9.38 8.58
N ARG A 91 -4.04 9.86 7.63
CA ARG A 91 -3.54 9.04 6.53
C ARG A 91 -2.66 7.88 7.05
N MET A 92 -1.80 8.14 8.03
CA MET A 92 -1.02 7.08 8.69
C MET A 92 -1.92 6.08 9.43
N SER A 93 -2.98 6.54 10.09
CA SER A 93 -3.96 5.65 10.73
C SER A 93 -4.68 4.76 9.72
N LYS A 94 -5.09 5.31 8.57
CA LYS A 94 -5.73 4.52 7.49
C LYS A 94 -4.81 3.45 6.93
N ALA A 95 -3.50 3.72 6.83
CA ALA A 95 -2.52 2.70 6.43
C ALA A 95 -2.43 1.56 7.46
N ASN A 96 -2.54 1.87 8.77
CA ASN A 96 -2.63 0.82 9.79
C ASN A 96 -3.89 -0.05 9.61
N ASP A 97 -5.03 0.55 9.25
CA ASP A 97 -6.26 -0.20 8.98
C ASP A 97 -6.11 -1.15 7.79
N GLN A 98 -5.34 -0.77 6.77
CA GLN A 98 -5.02 -1.64 5.64
C GLN A 98 -4.17 -2.85 6.07
N ILE A 99 -3.20 -2.66 6.97
CA ILE A 99 -2.38 -3.74 7.53
C ILE A 99 -3.23 -4.68 8.39
N LEU A 100 -4.14 -4.15 9.20
CA LEU A 100 -5.05 -4.97 10.02
C LEU A 100 -6.00 -5.80 9.14
N LYS A 101 -6.55 -5.21 8.07
CA LYS A 101 -7.35 -5.94 7.08
C LYS A 101 -6.54 -7.03 6.38
N LEU A 102 -5.27 -6.75 6.09
CA LEU A 102 -4.39 -7.75 5.52
C LEU A 102 -4.19 -8.94 6.47
N ALA A 103 -3.98 -8.68 7.76
CA ALA A 103 -3.85 -9.74 8.76
C ALA A 103 -5.12 -10.61 8.86
N ASP A 104 -6.31 -9.99 8.84
CA ASP A 104 -7.60 -10.69 8.84
C ASP A 104 -7.79 -11.55 7.57
N LEU A 105 -7.40 -11.04 6.40
CA LEU A 105 -7.46 -11.79 5.13
C LEU A 105 -6.51 -13.00 5.14
N ILE A 106 -5.31 -12.85 5.71
CA ILE A 106 -4.34 -13.95 5.85
C ILE A 106 -4.89 -15.02 6.79
N GLN A 107 -5.43 -14.60 7.95
CA GLN A 107 -6.03 -15.51 8.92
C GLN A 107 -7.16 -16.34 8.30
N LYS A 108 -8.10 -15.70 7.58
CA LYS A 108 -9.20 -16.40 6.89
C LYS A 108 -8.72 -17.38 5.84
N ALA A 109 -7.70 -17.01 5.06
CA ALA A 109 -7.14 -17.89 4.05
C ALA A 109 -6.45 -19.13 4.67
N GLN A 110 -5.87 -18.97 5.87
CA GLN A 110 -5.30 -20.08 6.63
C GLN A 110 -6.40 -21.04 7.11
N GLU A 111 -7.50 -20.49 7.66
CA GLU A 111 -8.66 -21.27 8.12
C GLU A 111 -9.33 -22.07 6.99
N GLU A 112 -9.40 -21.53 5.77
CA GLU A 112 -9.89 -22.25 4.56
C GLU A 112 -8.97 -23.40 4.12
N THR A 113 -7.68 -23.34 4.45
CA THR A 113 -6.71 -24.38 4.08
C THR A 113 -6.67 -25.51 5.10
N ASP A 114 -6.91 -25.19 6.37
CA ASP A 114 -6.99 -26.16 7.48
C ASP A 114 -8.30 -26.96 7.49
N SER A 115 -9.29 -26.61 6.65
CA SER A 115 -10.57 -27.32 6.53
C SER A 115 -10.54 -28.52 5.56
N VAL A 116 -9.48 -29.32 5.55
CA VAL A 116 -9.57 -30.69 5.00
C VAL A 116 -10.60 -31.43 5.86
N SER A 117 -11.79 -31.65 5.31
CA SER A 117 -12.91 -32.19 6.07
C SER A 117 -12.65 -33.66 6.43
N GLU A 118 -13.17 -34.11 7.58
CA GLU A 118 -13.10 -35.54 7.96
C GLU A 118 -13.59 -36.45 6.83
N ASP A 119 -14.54 -36.01 6.01
CA ASP A 119 -15.06 -36.77 4.87
C ASP A 119 -14.06 -36.93 3.71
N GLU A 120 -13.10 -36.02 3.57
CA GLU A 120 -12.02 -36.13 2.58
C GLU A 120 -10.95 -37.13 3.07
N ILE A 121 -10.71 -37.16 4.38
CA ILE A 121 -9.87 -38.16 5.04
C ILE A 121 -10.50 -39.56 4.90
N TRP A 122 -11.80 -39.70 5.15
CA TRP A 122 -12.50 -40.97 5.01
C TRP A 122 -12.55 -41.47 3.57
N ARG A 123 -12.75 -40.58 2.59
CA ARG A 123 -12.75 -40.94 1.16
C ARG A 123 -11.41 -41.43 0.64
N GLU A 124 -10.29 -40.93 1.16
CA GLU A 124 -8.96 -41.40 0.76
C GLU A 124 -8.58 -42.74 1.42
N LEU A 125 -9.18 -43.06 2.57
CA LEU A 125 -9.02 -44.37 3.22
C LEU A 125 -9.79 -45.49 2.51
N GLU A 126 -10.98 -45.20 1.96
CA GLU A 126 -11.79 -46.18 1.21
C GLU A 126 -11.27 -46.48 -0.20
N LYS A 127 -10.32 -45.69 -0.73
CA LYS A 127 -9.69 -45.94 -2.03
C LYS A 127 -8.54 -46.96 -2.01
N LYS A 128 -8.17 -47.48 -0.84
CA LYS A 128 -7.19 -48.57 -0.66
C LYS A 128 -7.87 -49.89 -0.38
#